data_AF-A0A1R2BQW1-F1
#
_entry.id   AF-A0A1R2BQW1-F1
#
_cell.length_a   1.000
_cell.length_b   1.000
_cell.length_c   1.000
_cell.angle_alpha   90.00
_cell.angle_beta   90.00
_cell.angle_gamma   90.00
#
_symmetry.space_group_name_H-M   'P 1'
#
loop_
_entity.id
_entity.type
_entity.pdbx_description
1 polymer ?
#
loop_
_entity_poly.entity_id
_entity_poly.type
_entity_poly.pdbx_seq_one_letter_code
_entity_poly.pdbx_strand_id
1 'polypeptide(L)'
;MWGIFRRFGKFTQIQELAKFPVEVDKYLTALGDTNIYKSYMGQKPVQTLDLLYRSSKKRLNLNTIRWEDYPEIKVCLKELPLKLNSYSLANIITIMKCCSKLMIKDTDLWKSLEQAVIMKIGQLKERQLHDVISAFSQSKSTNSQLWKEIEQVIINKFCPENNIQSHVLALIILQYEKLGLLDQNFLSILEQQINKTYLNLNGADTSQILQIYLKYKIGSDDFYKFLTKQASLTLHTMDCFNATLALISFIKLLKGDQVNEFENHILMLSNHVNMKIIGSIFYNYAKYMPVPIINDAKRRRFMQELGNILEKNNEIIDKTVSVEDLVYTLYGMAVGKFFDKRDTWGKILERVTLLGMENKEDIILFEEIKRILEVNGMKSLIQ
;
A
#
# COMPACT_ATOMS: atom_id res chain seq x y z
N MET A 1 17.11 -16.61 -62.85
CA MET A 1 16.48 -15.83 -61.78
C MET A 1 16.49 -16.66 -60.50
N TRP A 2 17.44 -16.33 -59.61
CA TRP A 2 17.51 -16.50 -58.15
C TRP A 2 16.82 -17.69 -57.46
N GLY A 3 17.64 -18.47 -56.72
CA GLY A 3 17.19 -19.48 -55.74
C GLY A 3 18.34 -20.17 -54.99
N ILE A 4 19.30 -19.39 -54.47
CA ILE A 4 20.40 -19.78 -53.56
C ILE A 4 19.78 -19.86 -52.14
N PHE A 5 19.95 -20.88 -51.29
CA PHE A 5 21.14 -21.16 -50.48
C PHE A 5 21.09 -22.54 -49.78
N ARG A 6 22.11 -23.37 -50.07
CA ARG A 6 22.75 -24.25 -49.09
C ARG A 6 23.53 -23.38 -48.09
N ARG A 7 23.49 -23.71 -46.79
CA ARG A 7 24.65 -24.10 -45.97
C ARG A 7 24.31 -24.17 -44.48
N PHE A 8 24.64 -25.33 -43.91
CA PHE A 8 24.87 -25.56 -42.49
C PHE A 8 25.87 -24.54 -41.92
N GLY A 9 25.64 -24.11 -40.68
CA GLY A 9 26.55 -23.26 -39.93
C GLY A 9 26.30 -23.29 -38.42
N LYS A 10 26.86 -24.32 -37.76
CA LYS A 10 27.32 -24.33 -36.35
C LYS A 10 26.27 -24.14 -35.22
N PHE A 11 25.75 -25.28 -34.76
CA PHE A 11 25.06 -25.53 -33.48
C PHE A 11 25.97 -25.44 -32.23
N THR A 12 27.03 -24.64 -32.24
CA THR A 12 28.03 -24.61 -31.15
C THR A 12 27.69 -23.69 -29.97
N GLN A 13 26.55 -23.00 -29.97
CA GLN A 13 26.17 -22.10 -28.85
C GLN A 13 25.14 -22.68 -27.86
N ILE A 14 24.57 -23.87 -28.13
CA ILE A 14 23.68 -24.54 -27.17
C ILE A 14 24.49 -25.24 -26.05
N GLN A 15 25.77 -25.57 -26.31
CA GLN A 15 26.62 -26.23 -25.31
C GLN A 15 26.97 -25.36 -24.10
N GLU A 16 26.81 -24.03 -24.15
CA GLU A 16 26.99 -23.19 -22.97
C GLU A 16 25.76 -23.16 -22.04
N LEU A 17 24.58 -23.56 -22.53
CA LEU A 17 23.39 -23.76 -21.69
C LEU A 17 23.42 -25.11 -20.97
N ALA A 18 24.22 -26.07 -21.46
CA ALA A 18 24.43 -27.37 -20.81
C ALA A 18 25.28 -27.30 -19.52
N LYS A 19 25.65 -26.10 -19.06
CA LYS A 19 26.27 -25.86 -17.76
C LYS A 19 25.28 -25.39 -16.69
N PHE A 20 23.98 -25.33 -17.00
CA PHE A 20 22.96 -25.18 -15.97
C PHE A 20 22.78 -26.49 -15.20
N PRO A 21 22.50 -26.46 -13.88
CA PRO A 21 22.24 -27.67 -13.12
C PRO A 21 21.16 -28.50 -13.81
N VAL A 22 21.36 -29.82 -13.90
CA VAL A 22 20.45 -30.80 -14.54
C VAL A 22 19.00 -30.68 -14.04
N GLU A 23 18.82 -30.11 -12.86
CA GLU A 23 17.52 -29.80 -12.27
C GLU A 23 16.80 -28.64 -12.99
N VAL A 24 17.51 -27.59 -13.41
CA VAL A 24 16.94 -26.46 -14.17
C VAL A 24 16.49 -26.92 -15.56
N ASP A 25 17.27 -27.79 -16.21
CA ASP A 25 16.96 -28.33 -17.55
C ASP A 25 15.65 -29.15 -17.58
N LYS A 26 15.34 -29.84 -16.48
CA LYS A 26 14.03 -30.49 -16.25
C LYS A 26 12.87 -29.49 -16.11
N TYR A 27 13.12 -28.30 -15.57
CA TYR A 27 12.10 -27.23 -15.50
C TYR A 27 11.97 -26.46 -16.83
N LEU A 28 13.02 -26.41 -17.65
CA LEU A 28 13.06 -25.73 -18.94
C LEU A 28 12.22 -26.44 -20.01
N THR A 29 12.22 -27.77 -20.04
CA THR A 29 11.41 -28.57 -20.98
C THR A 29 9.90 -28.43 -20.74
N ALA A 30 9.48 -28.03 -19.53
CA ALA A 30 8.07 -27.88 -19.15
C ALA A 30 7.45 -26.51 -19.51
N LEU A 31 8.20 -25.60 -20.15
CA LEU A 31 7.76 -24.21 -20.40
C LEU A 31 7.46 -23.83 -21.86
N GLY A 32 7.59 -24.76 -22.81
CA GLY A 32 6.75 -24.84 -24.02
C GLY A 32 6.57 -23.60 -24.93
N ASP A 33 7.38 -22.54 -24.83
CA ASP A 33 7.21 -21.36 -25.68
C ASP A 33 8.55 -20.83 -26.21
N THR A 34 8.97 -21.43 -27.33
CA THR A 34 10.24 -21.19 -28.02
C THR A 34 10.33 -19.81 -28.69
N ASN A 35 9.23 -19.07 -28.82
CA ASN A 35 9.21 -17.77 -29.48
C ASN A 35 9.76 -16.63 -28.60
N ILE A 36 9.68 -16.76 -27.27
CA ILE A 36 10.23 -15.76 -26.34
C ILE A 36 11.76 -15.81 -26.32
N TYR A 37 12.37 -16.97 -26.55
CA TYR A 37 13.82 -17.14 -26.55
C TYR A 37 14.53 -16.37 -27.67
N LYS A 38 13.86 -16.13 -28.80
CA LYS A 38 14.45 -15.39 -29.93
C LYS A 38 14.68 -13.91 -29.60
N SER A 39 13.93 -13.30 -28.68
CA SER A 39 14.10 -11.88 -28.32
C SER A 39 15.25 -11.61 -27.34
N TYR A 40 15.86 -12.66 -26.76
CA TYR A 40 16.88 -12.53 -25.70
C TYR A 40 18.28 -12.97 -26.12
N MET A 41 18.52 -13.25 -27.41
CA MET A 41 19.84 -13.63 -27.94
C MET A 41 20.90 -12.60 -27.52
N GLY A 42 21.78 -12.97 -26.58
CA GLY A 42 22.90 -12.15 -26.09
C GLY A 42 22.83 -11.66 -24.63
N GLN A 43 21.75 -11.91 -23.88
CA GLN A 43 21.57 -11.33 -22.53
C GLN A 43 21.38 -12.39 -21.43
N LYS A 44 22.44 -13.19 -21.18
CA LYS A 44 22.47 -14.27 -20.17
C LYS A 44 21.89 -13.88 -18.79
N PRO A 45 22.16 -12.68 -18.22
CA PRO A 45 21.61 -12.31 -16.91
C PRO A 45 20.08 -12.16 -16.90
N VAL A 46 19.49 -11.60 -17.96
CA VAL A 46 18.03 -11.38 -18.07
C VAL A 46 17.30 -12.71 -18.19
N GLN A 47 17.82 -13.61 -19.03
CA GLN A 47 17.28 -14.96 -19.19
C GLN A 47 17.31 -15.74 -17.89
N THR A 48 18.44 -15.71 -17.17
CA THR A 48 18.61 -16.43 -15.90
C THR A 48 17.58 -15.97 -14.86
N LEU A 49 17.39 -14.66 -14.71
CA LEU A 49 16.41 -14.10 -13.77
C LEU A 49 14.95 -14.38 -14.18
N ASP A 50 14.60 -14.21 -15.46
CA ASP A 50 13.23 -14.48 -15.94
C ASP A 50 12.89 -15.97 -15.83
N LEU A 51 13.85 -16.86 -16.07
CA LEU A 51 13.68 -18.32 -15.92
C LEU A 51 13.39 -18.72 -14.47
N LEU A 52 14.11 -18.16 -13.51
CA LEU A 52 13.85 -18.37 -12.08
C LEU A 52 12.49 -17.82 -11.66
N TYR A 53 12.13 -16.65 -12.18
CA TYR A 53 10.82 -16.06 -11.94
C TYR A 53 9.66 -16.87 -12.54
N ARG A 54 9.84 -17.52 -13.69
CA ARG A 54 8.79 -18.35 -14.32
C ARG A 54 8.67 -19.74 -13.72
N SER A 55 9.80 -20.37 -13.38
CA SER A 55 9.84 -21.70 -12.76
C SER A 55 9.16 -21.70 -11.38
N SER A 56 9.34 -20.62 -10.62
CA SER A 56 8.67 -20.41 -9.33
C SER A 56 7.15 -20.21 -9.44
N LYS A 57 6.67 -19.55 -10.51
CA LYS A 57 5.24 -19.27 -10.75
C LYS A 57 4.35 -20.51 -10.88
N LYS A 58 4.92 -21.69 -11.15
CA LYS A 58 4.14 -22.92 -11.38
C LYS A 58 3.87 -23.76 -10.12
N ARG A 59 4.47 -23.49 -8.95
CA ARG A 59 4.21 -24.23 -7.68
C ARG A 59 4.94 -23.74 -6.42
N LEU A 60 5.72 -22.65 -6.48
CA LEU A 60 6.55 -22.22 -5.36
C LEU A 60 6.18 -20.80 -4.90
N ASN A 61 6.09 -20.62 -3.59
CA ASN A 61 6.08 -19.29 -3.00
C ASN A 61 7.45 -18.66 -3.28
N LEU A 62 7.50 -17.64 -4.14
CA LEU A 62 8.74 -16.96 -4.55
C LEU A 62 9.60 -16.51 -3.35
N ASN A 63 8.96 -16.21 -2.22
CA ASN A 63 9.62 -15.79 -0.98
C ASN A 63 10.40 -16.93 -0.29
N THR A 64 10.23 -18.18 -0.73
CA THR A 64 10.97 -19.34 -0.18
C THR A 64 12.21 -19.69 -1.01
N ILE A 65 12.42 -19.03 -2.14
CA ILE A 65 13.61 -19.25 -2.97
C ILE A 65 14.77 -18.48 -2.36
N ARG A 66 15.73 -19.23 -1.80
CA ARG A 66 17.02 -18.70 -1.37
C ARG A 66 17.91 -18.54 -2.60
N TRP A 67 17.75 -17.42 -3.30
CA TRP A 67 18.57 -17.10 -4.48
C TRP A 67 20.07 -17.07 -4.15
N GLU A 68 20.41 -16.88 -2.88
CA GLU A 68 21.76 -16.96 -2.33
C GLU A 68 22.39 -18.34 -2.49
N ASP A 69 21.59 -19.39 -2.61
CA ASP A 69 22.09 -20.77 -2.76
C ASP A 69 22.47 -21.11 -4.21
N TYR A 70 22.24 -20.19 -5.16
CA TYR A 70 22.53 -20.37 -6.58
C TYR A 70 23.71 -19.49 -7.03
N PRO A 71 24.92 -20.07 -7.21
CA PRO A 71 26.13 -19.32 -7.57
C PRO A 71 26.01 -18.53 -8.89
N GLU A 72 25.26 -19.05 -9.85
CA GLU A 72 25.05 -18.44 -11.16
C GLU A 72 24.27 -17.12 -11.03
N ILE A 73 23.32 -17.05 -10.08
CA ILE A 73 22.60 -15.81 -9.78
C ILE A 73 23.56 -14.79 -9.20
N LYS A 74 24.40 -15.18 -8.24
CA LYS A 74 25.38 -14.27 -7.63
C LYS A 74 26.33 -13.67 -8.67
N VAL A 75 26.81 -14.48 -9.62
CA VAL A 75 27.62 -14.00 -10.74
C VAL A 75 26.82 -13.05 -11.63
N CYS A 76 25.59 -13.42 -12.00
CA CYS A 76 24.73 -12.56 -12.81
C CYS A 76 24.44 -11.20 -12.14
N LEU A 77 24.11 -11.19 -10.85
CA LEU A 77 23.83 -9.97 -10.09
C LEU A 77 25.05 -9.04 -10.03
N LYS A 78 26.26 -9.59 -9.92
CA LYS A 78 27.51 -8.81 -9.97
C LYS A 78 27.79 -8.21 -11.34
N GLU A 79 27.44 -8.91 -12.42
CA GLU A 79 27.66 -8.43 -13.79
C GLU A 79 26.63 -7.39 -14.25
N LEU A 80 25.42 -7.42 -13.66
CA LEU A 80 24.30 -6.59 -14.10
C LEU A 80 24.62 -5.10 -14.10
N PRO A 81 25.12 -4.48 -13.00
CA PRO A 81 25.39 -3.03 -12.95
C PRO A 81 26.19 -2.50 -14.14
N LEU A 82 27.19 -3.27 -14.59
CA LEU A 82 28.08 -2.88 -15.70
C LEU A 82 27.38 -2.94 -17.07
N LYS A 83 26.29 -3.70 -17.19
CA LYS A 83 25.60 -3.97 -18.47
C LYS A 83 24.27 -3.24 -18.60
N LEU A 84 23.70 -2.71 -17.51
CA LEU A 84 22.35 -2.13 -17.51
C LEU A 84 22.13 -1.05 -18.58
N ASN A 85 23.11 -0.17 -18.81
CA ASN A 85 23.00 0.91 -19.79
C ASN A 85 22.81 0.42 -21.24
N SER A 86 23.33 -0.78 -21.54
CA SER A 86 23.21 -1.44 -22.86
C SER A 86 21.86 -2.12 -23.07
N TYR A 87 21.08 -2.33 -22.01
CA TYR A 87 19.79 -3.00 -22.09
C TYR A 87 18.67 -2.04 -22.48
N SER A 88 17.63 -2.60 -23.10
CA SER A 88 16.39 -1.86 -23.35
C SER A 88 15.66 -1.61 -22.03
N LEU A 89 14.82 -0.57 -21.99
CA LEU A 89 13.99 -0.30 -20.81
C LEU A 89 13.13 -1.50 -20.42
N ALA A 90 12.58 -2.24 -21.40
CA ALA A 90 11.79 -3.44 -21.14
C ALA A 90 12.59 -4.54 -20.41
N ASN A 91 13.86 -4.71 -20.76
CA ASN A 91 14.72 -5.70 -20.11
C ASN A 91 15.14 -5.23 -18.71
N ILE A 92 15.43 -3.94 -18.52
CA ILE A 92 15.69 -3.34 -17.21
C ILE A 92 14.49 -3.55 -16.27
N ILE A 93 13.27 -3.26 -16.74
CA ILE A 93 12.04 -3.47 -15.95
C ILE A 93 11.86 -4.96 -15.63
N THR A 94 12.15 -5.86 -16.57
CA THR A 94 12.08 -7.30 -16.32
C THR A 94 13.05 -7.73 -15.22
N ILE A 95 14.30 -7.24 -15.25
CA ILE A 95 15.29 -7.45 -14.19
C ILE A 95 14.75 -6.92 -12.85
N MET A 96 14.27 -5.68 -12.80
CA MET A 96 13.73 -5.08 -11.57
C MET A 96 12.60 -5.92 -10.97
N LYS A 97 11.64 -6.37 -11.79
CA LYS A 97 10.53 -7.22 -11.34
C LYS A 97 11.04 -8.52 -10.76
N CYS A 98 12.04 -9.15 -11.38
CA CYS A 98 12.65 -10.37 -10.87
C CYS A 98 13.36 -10.12 -9.54
N CYS A 99 14.20 -9.08 -9.46
CA CYS A 99 14.90 -8.70 -8.23
C CYS A 99 13.93 -8.41 -7.08
N SER A 100 12.86 -7.66 -7.34
CA SER A 100 11.84 -7.33 -6.36
C SER A 100 11.14 -8.59 -5.82
N LYS A 101 10.77 -9.51 -6.71
CA LYS A 101 10.06 -10.75 -6.34
C LYS A 101 10.94 -11.79 -5.67
N LEU A 102 12.23 -11.83 -6.00
CA LEU A 102 13.22 -12.66 -5.33
C LEU A 102 13.75 -12.00 -4.04
N MET A 103 13.21 -10.83 -3.66
CA MET A 103 13.63 -10.09 -2.46
C MET A 103 15.13 -9.78 -2.42
N ILE A 104 15.73 -9.53 -3.59
CA ILE A 104 17.14 -9.13 -3.69
C ILE A 104 17.27 -7.69 -3.14
N LYS A 105 18.08 -7.52 -2.09
CA LYS A 105 18.28 -6.24 -1.38
C LYS A 105 19.63 -5.57 -1.63
N ASP A 106 20.35 -6.00 -2.66
CA ASP A 106 21.65 -5.42 -3.02
C ASP A 106 21.48 -3.93 -3.39
N THR A 107 22.01 -3.05 -2.53
CA THR A 107 21.84 -1.60 -2.64
C THR A 107 22.52 -1.02 -3.87
N ASP A 108 23.66 -1.56 -4.28
CA ASP A 108 24.42 -1.03 -5.41
C ASP A 108 23.78 -1.43 -6.73
N LEU A 109 23.23 -2.65 -6.80
CA LEU A 109 22.40 -3.07 -7.93
C LEU A 109 21.16 -2.18 -8.06
N TRP A 110 20.43 -1.91 -6.97
CA TRP A 110 19.24 -1.05 -7.03
C TRP A 110 19.58 0.38 -7.45
N LYS A 111 20.66 0.98 -6.93
CA LYS A 111 21.16 2.28 -7.41
C LYS A 111 21.49 2.26 -8.91
N SER A 112 22.11 1.19 -9.40
CA SER A 112 22.42 1.05 -10.82
C SER A 112 21.15 0.93 -11.68
N LEU A 113 20.13 0.21 -11.18
CA LEU A 113 18.83 0.11 -11.82
C LEU A 113 18.10 1.46 -11.85
N GLU A 114 18.15 2.24 -10.77
CA GLU A 114 17.59 3.60 -10.73
C GLU A 114 18.20 4.48 -11.82
N GLN A 115 19.53 4.53 -11.91
CA GLN A 115 20.24 5.30 -12.94
C GLN A 115 19.85 4.86 -14.35
N ALA A 116 19.81 3.55 -14.60
CA ALA A 116 19.46 3.01 -15.91
C ALA A 116 18.01 3.33 -16.31
N VAL A 117 17.08 3.34 -15.34
CA VAL A 117 15.69 3.76 -15.56
C VAL A 117 15.61 5.25 -15.84
N ILE A 118 16.26 6.10 -15.04
CA ILE A 118 16.29 7.56 -15.25
C ILE A 118 16.76 7.90 -16.67
N MET A 119 17.86 7.28 -17.12
CA MET A 119 18.41 7.51 -18.47
C MET A 119 17.44 7.16 -19.62
N LYS A 120 16.43 6.32 -19.37
CA LYS A 120 15.50 5.83 -20.38
C LYS A 120 14.03 6.16 -20.06
N ILE A 121 13.78 7.00 -19.05
CA ILE A 121 12.45 7.21 -18.48
C ILE A 121 11.45 7.80 -19.48
N GLY A 122 11.90 8.61 -20.44
CA GLY A 122 11.04 9.13 -21.51
C GLY A 122 10.44 8.04 -22.41
N GLN A 123 11.06 6.85 -22.47
CA GLN A 123 10.57 5.71 -23.25
C GLN A 123 9.46 4.91 -22.54
N LEU A 124 9.15 5.25 -21.28
CA LEU A 124 8.22 4.51 -20.45
C LEU A 124 6.81 4.54 -21.07
N LYS A 125 6.18 3.37 -21.10
CA LYS A 125 4.76 3.20 -21.47
C LYS A 125 3.91 3.06 -20.21
N GLU A 126 2.63 3.35 -20.30
CA GLU A 126 1.69 3.28 -19.17
C GLU A 126 1.76 1.93 -18.43
N ARG A 127 1.68 0.80 -19.17
CA ARG A 127 1.77 -0.54 -18.57
C ARG A 127 3.08 -0.81 -17.81
N GLN A 128 4.14 -0.10 -18.17
CA GLN A 128 5.46 -0.23 -17.55
C GLN A 128 5.61 0.65 -16.31
N LEU A 129 4.81 1.72 -16.20
CA LEU A 129 4.83 2.64 -15.05
C LEU A 129 4.50 1.92 -13.75
N HIS A 130 3.45 1.08 -13.77
CA HIS A 130 3.09 0.22 -12.65
C HIS A 130 4.27 -0.64 -12.17
N ASP A 131 4.94 -1.32 -13.10
CA ASP A 131 6.05 -2.22 -12.78
C ASP A 131 7.25 -1.48 -12.16
N VAL A 132 7.56 -0.29 -12.67
CA VAL A 132 8.64 0.56 -12.15
C VAL A 132 8.33 1.05 -10.74
N ILE A 133 7.15 1.65 -10.53
CA ILE A 133 6.71 2.20 -9.24
C ILE A 133 6.64 1.09 -8.19
N SER A 134 6.05 -0.06 -8.55
CA SER A 134 5.91 -1.20 -7.64
C SER A 134 7.27 -1.75 -7.20
N ALA A 135 8.21 -1.93 -8.15
CA ALA A 135 9.54 -2.47 -7.85
C ALA A 135 10.36 -1.54 -6.96
N PHE A 136 10.41 -0.23 -7.26
CA PHE A 136 11.18 0.72 -6.45
C PHE A 136 10.55 0.99 -5.08
N SER A 137 9.22 0.94 -4.97
CA SER A 137 8.57 0.97 -3.66
C SER A 137 8.92 -0.26 -2.81
N GLN A 138 8.91 -1.46 -3.41
CA GLN A 138 9.25 -2.70 -2.70
C GLN A 138 10.71 -2.74 -2.25
N SER A 139 11.64 -2.20 -3.05
CA SER A 139 13.04 -2.04 -2.67
C SER A 139 13.29 -0.90 -1.68
N LYS A 140 12.26 -0.12 -1.33
CA LYS A 140 12.33 1.08 -0.48
C LYS A 140 13.31 2.12 -1.03
N SER A 141 13.39 2.25 -2.35
CA SER A 141 14.19 3.30 -2.98
C SER A 141 13.61 4.67 -2.66
N THR A 142 14.41 5.53 -2.03
CA THR A 142 14.07 6.91 -1.68
C THR A 142 14.79 7.93 -2.57
N ASN A 143 15.26 7.51 -3.74
CA ASN A 143 16.00 8.39 -4.65
C ASN A 143 15.08 9.49 -5.20
N SER A 144 15.25 10.72 -4.70
CA SER A 144 14.41 11.85 -5.07
C SER A 144 14.46 12.19 -6.56
N GLN A 145 15.59 11.97 -7.24
CA GLN A 145 15.69 12.23 -8.67
C GLN A 145 14.80 11.27 -9.46
N LEU A 146 14.86 9.97 -9.15
CA LEU A 146 14.03 8.97 -9.82
C LEU A 146 12.54 9.33 -9.71
N TRP A 147 12.06 9.61 -8.50
CA TRP A 147 10.64 9.88 -8.26
C TRP A 147 10.18 11.20 -8.89
N LYS A 148 11.03 12.23 -8.93
CA LYS A 148 10.75 13.46 -9.68
C LYS A 148 10.65 13.21 -11.18
N GLU A 149 11.54 12.41 -11.75
CA GLU A 149 11.49 12.06 -13.18
C GLU A 149 10.24 11.22 -13.52
N ILE A 150 9.87 10.27 -12.64
CA ILE A 150 8.61 9.52 -12.78
C ILE A 150 7.41 10.47 -12.75
N GLU A 151 7.40 11.41 -11.81
CA GLU A 151 6.32 12.40 -11.67
C GLU A 151 6.21 13.27 -12.93
N GLN A 152 7.35 13.77 -13.45
CA GLN A 152 7.37 14.55 -14.68
C GLN A 152 6.87 13.76 -15.88
N VAL A 153 7.21 12.47 -15.99
CA VAL A 153 6.64 11.61 -17.04
C VAL A 153 5.13 11.44 -16.86
N ILE A 154 4.64 11.28 -15.63
CA ILE A 154 3.20 11.23 -15.34
C ILE A 154 2.51 12.51 -15.79
N ILE A 155 3.00 13.66 -15.33
CA ILE A 155 2.41 14.98 -15.60
C ILE A 155 2.44 15.30 -17.10
N ASN A 156 3.58 15.09 -17.77
CA ASN A 156 3.77 15.57 -19.14
C ASN A 156 3.26 14.60 -20.21
N LYS A 157 3.25 13.30 -19.94
CA LYS A 157 2.92 12.28 -20.94
C LYS A 157 1.58 11.60 -20.70
N PHE A 158 1.19 11.41 -19.45
CA PHE A 158 0.02 10.61 -19.13
C PHE A 158 -1.17 11.48 -18.71
N CYS A 159 -0.98 12.42 -17.80
CA CYS A 159 -2.06 13.26 -17.27
C CYS A 159 -2.62 14.39 -18.19
N PRO A 160 -2.07 14.77 -19.35
CA PRO A 160 -2.74 15.73 -20.22
C PRO A 160 -3.79 15.05 -21.13
N GLU A 161 -3.43 13.91 -21.72
CA GLU A 161 -4.11 13.34 -22.90
C GLU A 161 -4.40 11.83 -22.81
N ASN A 162 -3.74 11.07 -21.93
CA ASN A 162 -3.86 9.61 -21.89
C ASN A 162 -4.63 9.14 -20.64
N ASN A 163 -5.65 8.31 -20.85
CA ASN A 163 -6.39 7.71 -19.74
C ASN A 163 -5.53 6.66 -19.04
N ILE A 164 -5.01 6.99 -17.86
CA ILE A 164 -4.31 6.02 -17.00
C ILE A 164 -5.34 5.08 -16.36
N GLN A 165 -5.05 3.77 -16.36
CA GLN A 165 -5.87 2.78 -15.68
C GLN A 165 -6.03 3.06 -14.16
N SER A 166 -7.25 2.81 -13.63
CA SER A 166 -7.62 3.12 -12.24
C SER A 166 -6.65 2.63 -11.18
N HIS A 167 -6.28 1.35 -11.28
CA HIS A 167 -5.41 0.71 -10.30
C HIS A 167 -3.98 1.25 -10.38
N VAL A 168 -3.55 1.77 -11.53
CA VAL A 168 -2.24 2.40 -11.69
C VAL A 168 -2.25 3.79 -11.04
N LEU A 169 -3.31 4.57 -11.23
CA LEU A 169 -3.50 5.84 -10.52
C LEU A 169 -3.54 5.66 -9.00
N ALA A 170 -4.32 4.69 -8.52
CA ALA A 170 -4.34 4.33 -7.11
C ALA A 170 -2.94 3.98 -6.60
N LEU A 171 -2.21 3.10 -7.31
CA LEU A 171 -0.85 2.75 -6.94
C LEU A 171 0.08 3.97 -6.87
N ILE A 172 0.03 4.88 -7.85
CA ILE A 172 0.82 6.12 -7.86
C ILE A 172 0.55 6.92 -6.59
N ILE A 173 -0.72 7.23 -6.31
CA ILE A 173 -1.11 8.03 -5.14
C ILE A 173 -0.60 7.37 -3.85
N LEU A 174 -0.86 6.07 -3.68
CA LEU A 174 -0.46 5.33 -2.47
C LEU A 174 1.06 5.27 -2.27
N GLN A 175 1.83 5.09 -3.34
CA GLN A 175 3.29 5.00 -3.22
C GLN A 175 3.93 6.35 -2.97
N TYR A 176 3.49 7.40 -3.65
CA TYR A 176 3.99 8.74 -3.38
C TYR A 176 3.64 9.19 -1.97
N GLU A 177 2.46 8.81 -1.46
CA GLU A 177 2.06 9.10 -0.08
C GLU A 177 3.00 8.43 0.92
N LYS A 178 3.24 7.13 0.73
CA LYS A 178 4.11 6.33 1.59
C LYS A 178 5.54 6.86 1.65
N LEU A 179 6.01 7.47 0.56
CA LEU A 179 7.33 8.07 0.45
C LEU A 179 7.38 9.54 0.91
N GLY A 180 6.24 10.15 1.25
CA GLY A 180 6.16 11.56 1.62
C GLY A 180 6.47 12.50 0.45
N LEU A 181 6.23 12.06 -0.79
CA LEU A 181 6.52 12.79 -2.02
C LEU A 181 5.28 13.40 -2.66
N LEU A 182 4.09 13.14 -2.14
CA LEU A 182 2.87 13.83 -2.59
C LEU A 182 2.89 15.28 -2.15
N ASP A 183 2.60 16.16 -3.10
CA ASP A 183 2.23 17.54 -2.85
C ASP A 183 0.85 17.87 -3.42
N GLN A 184 0.34 19.06 -3.09
CA GLN A 184 -0.99 19.51 -3.50
C GLN A 184 -1.10 19.72 -5.03
N ASN A 185 -0.02 20.14 -5.70
CA ASN A 185 -0.05 20.35 -7.15
C ASN A 185 -0.21 19.01 -7.86
N PHE A 186 0.59 18.01 -7.46
CA PHE A 186 0.53 16.69 -8.05
C PHE A 186 -0.83 16.00 -7.78
N LEU A 187 -1.37 16.13 -6.56
CA LEU A 187 -2.71 15.63 -6.24
C LEU A 187 -3.82 16.29 -7.07
N SER A 188 -3.70 17.59 -7.39
CA SER A 188 -4.68 18.29 -8.25
C SER A 188 -4.66 17.72 -9.68
N ILE A 189 -3.48 17.41 -10.21
CA ILE A 189 -3.32 16.80 -11.54
C ILE A 189 -3.91 15.39 -11.56
N LEU A 190 -3.67 14.61 -10.50
CA LEU A 190 -4.22 13.26 -10.36
C LEU A 190 -5.74 13.28 -10.21
N GLU A 191 -6.32 14.26 -9.52
CA GLU A 191 -7.77 14.45 -9.41
C GLU A 191 -8.41 14.66 -10.78
N GLN A 192 -7.84 15.54 -11.61
CA GLN A 192 -8.33 15.80 -12.97
C GLN A 192 -8.34 14.51 -13.79
N GLN A 193 -7.34 13.65 -13.62
CA GLN A 193 -7.29 12.35 -14.27
C GLN A 193 -8.36 11.38 -13.79
N ILE A 194 -8.58 11.29 -12.48
CA ILE A 194 -9.63 10.44 -11.91
C ILE A 194 -11.01 10.87 -12.42
N ASN A 195 -11.27 12.18 -12.45
CA ASN A 195 -12.53 12.74 -12.92
C ASN A 195 -12.78 12.46 -14.41
N LYS A 196 -11.73 12.48 -15.25
CA LYS A 196 -11.84 12.15 -16.69
C LYS A 196 -12.16 10.68 -16.94
N THR A 197 -11.62 9.79 -16.10
CA THR A 197 -11.59 8.35 -16.37
C THR A 197 -12.70 7.55 -15.69
N TYR A 198 -13.51 8.18 -14.83
CA TYR A 198 -14.62 7.56 -14.09
C TYR A 198 -14.20 6.20 -13.49
N LEU A 199 -13.16 6.25 -12.67
CA LEU A 199 -12.43 5.07 -12.23
C LEU A 199 -13.31 4.03 -11.54
N ASN A 200 -13.23 2.79 -12.01
CA ASN A 200 -13.62 1.60 -11.24
C ASN A 200 -12.54 1.29 -10.19
N LEU A 201 -12.54 2.05 -9.09
CA LEU A 201 -11.70 1.76 -7.92
C LEU A 201 -12.34 0.66 -7.08
N ASN A 202 -11.53 -0.24 -6.53
CA ASN A 202 -12.01 -1.19 -5.51
C ASN A 202 -12.17 -0.47 -4.15
N GLY A 203 -12.76 -1.15 -3.16
CA GLY A 203 -13.02 -0.53 -1.86
C GLY A 203 -11.75 -0.10 -1.11
N ALA A 204 -10.69 -0.90 -1.17
CA ALA A 204 -9.42 -0.57 -0.51
C ALA A 204 -8.80 0.71 -1.10
N ASP A 205 -8.63 0.75 -2.42
CA ASP A 205 -8.07 1.90 -3.14
C ASP A 205 -8.92 3.16 -2.91
N THR A 206 -10.25 3.03 -2.98
CA THR A 206 -11.16 4.16 -2.76
C THR A 206 -11.01 4.75 -1.36
N SER A 207 -11.00 3.90 -0.33
CA SER A 207 -10.89 4.34 1.06
C SER A 207 -9.56 5.04 1.35
N GLN A 208 -8.46 4.55 0.79
CA GLN A 208 -7.14 5.11 1.00
C GLN A 208 -6.95 6.42 0.22
N ILE A 209 -7.38 6.49 -1.04
CA ILE A 209 -7.37 7.74 -1.82
C ILE A 209 -8.20 8.81 -1.09
N LEU A 210 -9.39 8.46 -0.62
CA LEU A 210 -10.24 9.39 0.11
C LEU A 210 -9.56 9.93 1.38
N GLN A 211 -8.86 9.09 2.14
CA GLN A 211 -8.08 9.52 3.31
C GLN A 211 -6.91 10.44 2.92
N ILE A 212 -6.21 10.15 1.84
CA ILE A 212 -5.07 10.97 1.36
C ILE A 212 -5.56 12.36 0.97
N TYR A 213 -6.59 12.47 0.15
CA TYR A 213 -7.12 13.78 -0.26
C TYR A 213 -7.60 14.61 0.94
N LEU A 214 -8.25 13.97 1.93
CA LEU A 214 -8.65 14.65 3.17
C LEU A 214 -7.45 15.11 4.00
N LYS A 215 -6.40 14.29 4.11
CA LYS A 215 -5.16 14.64 4.83
C LYS A 215 -4.52 15.89 4.24
N TYR A 216 -4.45 15.97 2.91
CA TYR A 216 -3.86 17.11 2.18
C TYR A 216 -4.81 18.30 2.03
N LYS A 217 -6.08 18.14 2.46
CA LYS A 217 -7.15 19.14 2.35
C LYS A 217 -7.31 19.66 0.93
N ILE A 218 -7.26 18.74 -0.03
CA ILE A 218 -7.38 19.01 -1.46
C ILE A 218 -8.50 18.14 -2.04
N GLY A 219 -9.09 18.55 -3.16
CA GLY A 219 -10.25 17.87 -3.75
C GLY A 219 -11.44 18.81 -3.89
N SER A 220 -12.08 18.79 -5.05
CA SER A 220 -13.37 19.45 -5.24
C SER A 220 -14.50 18.70 -4.53
N ASP A 221 -15.59 19.42 -4.22
CA ASP A 221 -16.79 18.80 -3.62
C ASP A 221 -17.35 17.66 -4.48
N ASP A 222 -17.29 17.81 -5.81
CA ASP A 222 -17.77 16.80 -6.75
C ASP A 222 -16.86 15.57 -6.77
N PHE A 223 -15.55 15.76 -6.63
CA PHE A 223 -14.61 14.66 -6.44
C PHE A 223 -14.87 13.90 -5.14
N TYR A 224 -15.10 14.61 -4.04
CA TYR A 224 -15.48 13.97 -2.77
C TYR A 224 -16.83 13.26 -2.86
N LYS A 225 -17.83 13.82 -3.56
CA LYS A 225 -19.09 13.12 -3.85
C LYS A 225 -18.84 11.83 -4.62
N PHE A 226 -18.04 11.87 -5.68
CA PHE A 226 -17.65 10.71 -6.47
C PHE A 226 -17.00 9.62 -5.60
N LEU A 227 -15.94 9.94 -4.86
CA LEU A 227 -15.24 8.96 -4.02
C LEU A 227 -16.13 8.37 -2.93
N THR A 228 -16.96 9.19 -2.28
CA THR A 228 -17.91 8.69 -1.26
C THR A 228 -18.95 7.75 -1.86
N LYS A 229 -19.49 8.07 -3.04
CA LYS A 229 -20.40 7.16 -3.75
C LYS A 229 -19.72 5.84 -4.11
N GLN A 230 -18.48 5.90 -4.60
CA GLN A 230 -17.71 4.71 -4.95
C GLN A 230 -17.41 3.85 -3.71
N ALA A 231 -17.12 4.48 -2.57
CA ALA A 231 -16.89 3.78 -1.31
C ALA A 231 -18.14 3.01 -0.87
N SER A 232 -19.32 3.61 -0.95
CA SER A 232 -20.58 2.92 -0.63
C SER A 232 -20.86 1.75 -1.56
N LEU A 233 -20.64 1.92 -2.88
CA LEU A 233 -20.84 0.85 -3.86
C LEU A 233 -19.89 -0.34 -3.66
N THR A 234 -18.70 -0.08 -3.13
CA THR A 234 -17.64 -1.08 -2.96
C THR A 234 -17.47 -1.56 -1.52
N LEU A 235 -18.35 -1.13 -0.59
CA LEU A 235 -18.29 -1.46 0.83
C LEU A 235 -18.17 -2.98 1.09
N HIS A 236 -18.94 -3.78 0.37
CA HIS A 236 -18.93 -5.24 0.48
C HIS A 236 -17.58 -5.90 0.12
N THR A 237 -16.69 -5.17 -0.56
CA THR A 237 -15.33 -5.63 -0.91
C THR A 237 -14.27 -5.20 0.11
N MET A 238 -14.64 -4.35 1.08
CA MET A 238 -13.71 -3.80 2.07
C MET A 238 -13.55 -4.76 3.26
N ASP A 239 -12.30 -4.94 3.68
CA ASP A 239 -12.01 -5.45 5.01
C ASP A 239 -12.35 -4.40 6.10
N CYS A 240 -12.25 -4.81 7.37
CA CYS A 240 -12.61 -3.95 8.49
C CYS A 240 -11.76 -2.66 8.55
N PHE A 241 -10.48 -2.75 8.17
CA PHE A 241 -9.58 -1.61 8.16
C PHE A 241 -9.97 -0.58 7.09
N ASN A 242 -10.17 -1.00 5.84
CA ASN A 242 -10.56 -0.10 4.75
C ASN A 242 -11.98 0.45 4.95
N ALA A 243 -12.91 -0.33 5.49
CA ALA A 243 -14.24 0.15 5.87
C ALA A 243 -14.16 1.24 6.96
N THR A 244 -13.26 1.08 7.93
CA THR A 244 -12.99 2.09 8.96
C THR A 244 -12.39 3.37 8.39
N LEU A 245 -11.43 3.25 7.46
CA LEU A 245 -10.88 4.40 6.75
C LEU A 245 -11.98 5.17 6.00
N ALA A 246 -12.84 4.47 5.27
CA ALA A 246 -13.97 5.10 4.60
C ALA A 246 -14.91 5.78 5.60
N LEU A 247 -15.33 5.09 6.67
CA LEU A 247 -16.18 5.64 7.74
C LEU A 247 -15.63 6.96 8.29
N ILE A 248 -14.34 6.99 8.64
CA ILE A 248 -13.68 8.20 9.15
C ILE A 248 -13.73 9.34 8.14
N SER A 249 -13.55 9.05 6.85
CA SER A 249 -13.67 10.06 5.80
C SER A 249 -15.08 10.65 5.73
N PHE A 250 -16.11 9.82 5.83
CA PHE A 250 -17.50 10.27 5.84
C PHE A 250 -17.80 11.21 7.01
N ILE A 251 -17.27 10.90 8.19
CA ILE A 251 -17.43 11.72 9.39
C ILE A 251 -16.75 13.08 9.20
N LYS A 252 -15.50 13.08 8.72
CA LYS A 252 -14.75 14.33 8.45
C LYS A 252 -15.42 15.20 7.38
N LEU A 253 -16.09 14.59 6.41
CA LEU A 253 -16.87 15.28 5.38
C LEU A 253 -18.28 15.68 5.84
N LEU A 254 -18.65 15.42 7.10
CA LEU A 254 -19.97 15.70 7.66
C LEU A 254 -21.13 15.03 6.90
N LYS A 255 -20.88 13.90 6.24
CA LYS A 255 -21.88 13.14 5.47
C LYS A 255 -22.58 12.10 6.35
N GLY A 256 -23.24 12.56 7.40
CA GLY A 256 -23.80 11.73 8.48
C GLY A 256 -24.80 10.65 8.06
N ASP A 257 -25.52 10.85 6.95
CA ASP A 257 -26.62 9.95 6.54
C ASP A 257 -26.12 8.57 6.06
N GLN A 258 -24.92 8.51 5.48
CA GLN A 258 -24.36 7.29 4.87
C GLN A 258 -23.44 6.50 5.82
N VAL A 259 -23.16 7.03 7.01
CA VAL A 259 -22.30 6.42 8.05
C VAL A 259 -22.87 5.07 8.53
N ASN A 260 -24.19 4.90 8.49
CA ASN A 260 -24.90 3.71 8.98
C ASN A 260 -24.45 2.39 8.34
N GLU A 261 -24.22 2.40 7.03
CA GLU A 261 -23.89 1.19 6.28
C GLU A 261 -22.49 0.70 6.67
N PHE A 262 -21.55 1.63 6.81
CA PHE A 262 -20.18 1.36 7.24
C PHE A 262 -20.13 0.86 8.70
N GLU A 263 -20.89 1.45 9.61
CA GLU A 263 -20.99 0.99 10.99
C GLU A 263 -21.45 -0.48 11.08
N ASN A 264 -22.54 -0.79 10.37
CA ASN A 264 -23.08 -2.14 10.33
C ASN A 264 -22.05 -3.13 9.73
N HIS A 265 -21.37 -2.74 8.65
CA HIS A 265 -20.34 -3.56 8.01
C HIS A 265 -19.15 -3.83 8.94
N ILE A 266 -18.70 -2.82 9.69
CA ILE A 266 -17.62 -2.98 10.67
C ILE A 266 -18.04 -3.94 11.80
N LEU A 267 -19.28 -3.84 12.30
CA LEU A 267 -19.78 -4.76 13.32
C LEU A 267 -19.90 -6.20 12.80
N MET A 268 -20.30 -6.39 11.54
CA MET A 268 -20.29 -7.72 10.90
C MET A 268 -18.88 -8.32 10.83
N LEU A 269 -17.85 -7.48 10.72
CA LEU A 269 -16.44 -7.87 10.72
C LEU A 269 -15.78 -7.79 12.11
N SER A 270 -16.57 -7.83 13.19
CA SER A 270 -16.11 -7.66 14.58
C SER A 270 -14.91 -8.52 14.98
N ASN A 271 -14.78 -9.74 14.45
CA ASN A 271 -13.64 -10.63 14.71
C ASN A 271 -12.29 -10.09 14.19
N HIS A 272 -12.31 -9.11 13.29
CA HIS A 272 -11.13 -8.46 12.72
C HIS A 272 -10.87 -7.07 13.31
N VAL A 273 -11.73 -6.61 14.22
CA VAL A 273 -11.57 -5.33 14.89
C VAL A 273 -10.40 -5.42 15.87
N ASN A 274 -9.52 -4.44 15.82
CA ASN A 274 -8.37 -4.30 16.72
C ASN A 274 -8.34 -2.90 17.34
N MET A 275 -7.38 -2.67 18.24
CA MET A 275 -7.31 -1.43 19.01
C MET A 275 -7.11 -0.19 18.13
N LYS A 276 -6.33 -0.32 17.05
CA LYS A 276 -6.15 0.74 16.07
C LYS A 276 -7.46 1.17 15.42
N ILE A 277 -8.27 0.19 15.00
CA ILE A 277 -9.59 0.45 14.40
C ILE A 277 -10.50 1.15 15.42
N ILE A 278 -10.56 0.63 16.65
CA ILE A 278 -11.43 1.17 17.70
C ILE A 278 -11.00 2.59 18.09
N GLY A 279 -9.72 2.80 18.41
CA GLY A 279 -9.19 4.11 18.75
C GLY A 279 -9.44 5.13 17.64
N SER A 280 -9.20 4.76 16.39
CA SER A 280 -9.48 5.62 15.24
C SER A 280 -10.97 6.02 15.16
N ILE A 281 -11.89 5.08 15.36
CA ILE A 281 -13.33 5.37 15.37
C ILE A 281 -13.68 6.28 16.55
N PHE A 282 -13.29 5.91 17.76
CA PHE A 282 -13.60 6.65 18.98
C PHE A 282 -13.13 8.10 18.91
N TYR A 283 -11.88 8.33 18.48
CA TYR A 283 -11.33 9.66 18.33
C TYR A 283 -12.07 10.48 17.27
N ASN A 284 -12.29 9.92 16.07
CA ASN A 284 -12.91 10.69 15.00
C ASN A 284 -14.38 10.99 15.27
N TYR A 285 -15.11 10.08 15.92
CA TYR A 285 -16.48 10.37 16.37
C TYR A 285 -16.49 11.50 17.39
N ALA A 286 -15.58 11.48 18.36
CA ALA A 286 -15.53 12.51 19.40
C ALA A 286 -15.10 13.88 18.86
N LYS A 287 -14.22 13.91 17.86
CA LYS A 287 -13.63 15.15 17.34
C LYS A 287 -14.44 15.81 16.23
N TYR A 288 -15.05 15.02 15.34
CA TYR A 288 -15.57 15.52 14.07
C TYR A 288 -17.08 15.30 13.85
N MET A 289 -17.77 14.57 14.73
CA MET A 289 -19.21 14.39 14.56
C MET A 289 -19.96 15.73 14.72
N PRO A 290 -20.88 16.06 13.81
CA PRO A 290 -21.64 17.31 13.89
C PRO A 290 -22.59 17.34 15.08
N VAL A 291 -23.12 16.18 15.47
CA VAL A 291 -23.96 16.01 16.66
C VAL A 291 -23.13 15.30 17.72
N PRO A 292 -23.05 15.84 18.97
CA PRO A 292 -22.36 15.16 20.05
C PRO A 292 -22.88 13.72 20.22
N ILE A 293 -21.98 12.74 20.34
CA ILE A 293 -22.32 11.30 20.43
C ILE A 293 -23.37 11.03 21.51
N ILE A 294 -23.31 11.74 22.64
CA ILE A 294 -24.25 11.61 23.76
C ILE A 294 -25.70 11.84 23.31
N ASN A 295 -25.90 12.71 22.34
CA ASN A 295 -27.21 13.12 21.83
C ASN A 295 -27.66 12.30 20.61
N ASP A 296 -26.78 11.48 20.03
CA ASP A 296 -27.08 10.61 18.90
C ASP A 296 -27.20 9.14 19.37
N ALA A 297 -28.43 8.69 19.62
CA ALA A 297 -28.69 7.36 20.14
C ALA A 297 -28.17 6.23 19.24
N LYS A 298 -28.16 6.43 17.91
CA LYS A 298 -27.72 5.41 16.96
C LYS A 298 -26.21 5.26 16.98
N ARG A 299 -25.49 6.39 16.88
CA ARG A 299 -24.02 6.42 16.92
C ARG A 299 -23.50 5.99 18.28
N ARG A 300 -24.19 6.38 19.35
CA ARG A 300 -23.88 5.92 20.70
C ARG A 300 -24.00 4.41 20.82
N ARG A 301 -25.05 3.79 20.27
CA ARG A 301 -25.20 2.32 20.26
C ARG A 301 -24.04 1.65 19.50
N PHE A 302 -23.66 2.15 18.33
CA PHE A 302 -22.50 1.63 17.59
C PHE A 302 -21.21 1.68 18.43
N MET A 303 -20.93 2.81 19.09
CA MET A 303 -19.76 2.94 19.96
C MET A 303 -19.83 2.04 21.21
N GLN A 304 -21.02 1.80 21.76
CA GLN A 304 -21.21 0.83 22.85
C GLN A 304 -20.86 -0.59 22.40
N GLU A 305 -21.25 -1.00 21.20
CA GLU A 305 -20.89 -2.32 20.67
C GLU A 305 -19.38 -2.47 20.48
N LEU A 306 -18.69 -1.43 20.00
CA LEU A 306 -17.22 -1.44 19.95
C LEU A 306 -16.58 -1.53 21.35
N GLY A 307 -17.15 -0.84 22.34
CA GLY A 307 -16.73 -0.98 23.74
C GLY A 307 -16.94 -2.39 24.30
N ASN A 308 -18.05 -3.04 23.95
CA ASN A 308 -18.33 -4.42 24.34
C ASN A 308 -17.35 -5.41 23.69
N ILE A 309 -16.88 -5.13 22.46
CA ILE A 309 -15.84 -5.93 21.79
C ILE A 309 -14.52 -5.85 22.56
N LEU A 310 -14.12 -4.66 23.03
CA LEU A 310 -12.93 -4.51 23.87
C LEU A 310 -13.03 -5.31 25.16
N GLU A 311 -14.17 -5.22 25.86
CA GLU A 311 -14.39 -5.95 27.12
C GLU A 311 -14.30 -7.47 26.95
N LYS A 312 -14.87 -7.98 25.85
CA LYS A 312 -14.89 -9.42 25.58
C LYS A 312 -13.54 -9.96 25.10
N ASN A 313 -12.69 -9.10 24.54
CA ASN A 313 -11.43 -9.52 23.92
C ASN A 313 -10.25 -8.69 24.45
N ASN A 314 -9.88 -8.98 25.70
CA ASN A 314 -8.78 -8.29 26.40
C ASN A 314 -7.44 -8.36 25.64
N GLU A 315 -7.21 -9.40 24.84
CA GLU A 315 -5.99 -9.52 24.03
C GLU A 315 -5.83 -8.38 23.01
N ILE A 316 -6.91 -7.69 22.65
CA ILE A 316 -6.88 -6.52 21.76
C ILE A 316 -6.04 -5.39 22.36
N ILE A 317 -6.03 -5.25 23.69
CA ILE A 317 -5.30 -4.20 24.41
C ILE A 317 -3.82 -4.58 24.60
N ASP A 318 -3.52 -5.88 24.69
CA ASP A 318 -2.18 -6.39 25.01
C ASP A 318 -1.26 -6.56 23.80
N LYS A 319 -1.81 -6.75 22.59
CA LYS A 319 -1.03 -7.07 21.38
C LYS A 319 -0.68 -5.83 20.55
N THR A 320 0.60 -5.45 20.54
CA THR A 320 1.20 -4.52 19.56
C THR A 320 0.38 -3.24 19.31
N VAL A 321 -0.08 -2.60 20.38
CA VAL A 321 -0.86 -1.36 20.33
C VAL A 321 0.06 -0.15 20.55
N SER A 322 -0.14 0.94 19.80
CA SER A 322 0.54 2.21 20.03
C SER A 322 -0.11 3.00 21.16
N VAL A 323 0.65 3.88 21.82
CA VAL A 323 0.09 4.78 22.83
C VAL A 323 -1.00 5.69 22.25
N GLU A 324 -0.81 6.14 21.02
CA GLU A 324 -1.79 6.93 20.25
C GLU A 324 -3.16 6.23 20.19
N ASP A 325 -3.20 4.95 19.79
CA ASP A 325 -4.45 4.19 19.65
C ASP A 325 -5.20 4.05 21.00
N LEU A 326 -4.45 3.88 22.09
CA LEU A 326 -4.98 3.81 23.45
C LEU A 326 -5.56 5.15 23.89
N VAL A 327 -4.80 6.24 23.75
CA VAL A 327 -5.21 7.60 24.13
C VAL A 327 -6.42 8.06 23.31
N TYR A 328 -6.44 7.76 22.01
CA TYR A 328 -7.58 8.03 21.14
C TYR A 328 -8.85 7.32 21.59
N THR A 329 -8.72 6.06 22.05
CA THR A 329 -9.84 5.31 22.60
C THR A 329 -10.34 5.96 23.90
N LEU A 330 -9.45 6.26 24.84
CA LEU A 330 -9.80 6.93 26.10
C LEU A 330 -10.48 8.28 25.87
N TYR A 331 -9.99 9.06 24.90
CA TYR A 331 -10.56 10.36 24.55
C TYR A 331 -12.00 10.22 24.05
N GLY A 332 -12.23 9.29 23.12
CA GLY A 332 -13.60 9.02 22.65
C GLY A 332 -14.50 8.46 23.76
N MET A 333 -13.96 7.64 24.65
CA MET A 333 -14.70 7.11 25.80
C MET A 333 -15.11 8.23 26.75
N ALA A 334 -14.22 9.20 26.99
CA ALA A 334 -14.46 10.37 27.84
C ALA A 334 -15.57 11.25 27.26
N VAL A 335 -15.43 11.65 26.00
CA VAL A 335 -16.39 12.53 25.31
C VAL A 335 -17.76 11.85 25.16
N GLY A 336 -17.78 10.54 24.88
CA GLY A 336 -19.01 9.75 24.79
C GLY A 336 -19.65 9.38 26.14
N LYS A 337 -18.99 9.71 27.26
CA LYS A 337 -19.39 9.35 28.64
C LYS A 337 -19.60 7.85 28.84
N PHE A 338 -18.71 7.02 28.28
CA PHE A 338 -18.70 5.57 28.47
C PHE A 338 -17.97 5.19 29.77
N PHE A 339 -18.38 5.79 30.89
CA PHE A 339 -17.74 5.64 32.20
C PHE A 339 -18.15 4.36 32.95
N ASP A 340 -19.19 3.68 32.47
CA ASP A 340 -19.65 2.39 32.97
C ASP A 340 -18.64 1.26 32.68
N LYS A 341 -17.75 1.46 31.72
CA LYS A 341 -16.74 0.50 31.24
C LYS A 341 -15.45 0.48 32.09
N ARG A 342 -15.57 0.48 33.42
CA ARG A 342 -14.46 0.73 34.37
C ARG A 342 -13.24 -0.18 34.16
N ASP A 343 -13.48 -1.48 33.95
CA ASP A 343 -12.38 -2.44 33.78
C ASP A 343 -11.59 -2.18 32.49
N THR A 344 -12.28 -1.81 31.41
CA THR A 344 -11.66 -1.42 30.15
C THR A 344 -10.86 -0.14 30.29
N TRP A 345 -11.40 0.86 30.99
CA TRP A 345 -10.68 2.09 31.34
C TRP A 345 -9.37 1.78 32.06
N GLY A 346 -9.43 0.99 33.13
CA GLY A 346 -8.26 0.62 33.93
C GLY A 346 -7.18 -0.06 33.10
N LYS A 347 -7.54 -1.04 32.27
CA LYS A 347 -6.57 -1.76 31.41
C LYS A 347 -5.91 -0.87 30.37
N ILE A 348 -6.68 -0.03 29.68
CA ILE A 348 -6.13 0.88 28.68
C ILE A 348 -5.18 1.88 29.37
N LEU A 349 -5.57 2.40 30.53
CA LEU A 349 -4.75 3.35 31.30
C LEU A 349 -3.46 2.73 31.82
N GLU A 350 -3.52 1.53 32.38
CA GLU A 350 -2.35 0.76 32.81
C GLU A 350 -1.37 0.59 31.64
N ARG A 351 -1.91 0.24 30.46
CA ARG A 351 -1.10 0.07 29.26
C ARG A 351 -0.48 1.37 28.76
N VAL A 352 -1.21 2.48 28.74
CA VAL A 352 -0.68 3.81 28.41
C VAL A 352 0.45 4.20 29.37
N THR A 353 0.26 3.95 30.67
CA THR A 353 1.26 4.25 31.70
C THR A 353 2.52 3.44 31.52
N LEU A 354 2.39 2.14 31.22
CA LEU A 354 3.52 1.24 31.01
C LEU A 354 4.31 1.56 29.73
N LEU A 355 3.63 1.97 28.66
CA LEU A 355 4.29 2.33 27.40
C LEU A 355 4.90 3.74 27.41
N GLY A 356 4.35 4.64 28.24
CA GLY A 356 4.79 6.03 28.35
C GLY A 356 4.28 6.92 27.20
N MET A 357 3.81 8.12 27.53
CA MET A 357 3.42 9.11 26.53
C MET A 357 4.59 10.02 26.18
N GLU A 358 5.10 9.90 24.96
CA GLU A 358 6.18 10.75 24.45
C GLU A 358 5.67 11.81 23.46
N ASN A 359 4.58 11.53 22.76
CA ASN A 359 4.01 12.43 21.75
C ASN A 359 3.27 13.59 22.42
N LYS A 360 3.56 14.81 21.98
CA LYS A 360 2.91 16.04 22.46
C LYS A 360 1.39 16.04 22.26
N GLU A 361 0.88 15.50 21.16
CA GLU A 361 -0.57 15.42 20.92
C GLU A 361 -1.24 14.47 21.92
N ASP A 362 -0.64 13.31 22.19
CA ASP A 362 -1.15 12.34 23.16
C ASP A 362 -1.21 12.97 24.56
N ILE A 363 -0.17 13.71 24.97
CA ILE A 363 -0.15 14.43 26.26
C ILE A 363 -1.29 15.45 26.34
N ILE A 364 -1.50 16.25 25.28
CA ILE A 364 -2.58 17.25 25.25
C ILE A 364 -3.94 16.58 25.35
N LEU A 365 -4.17 15.50 24.59
CA LEU A 365 -5.41 14.73 24.64
C LEU A 365 -5.63 14.09 26.01
N PHE A 366 -4.56 13.63 26.66
CA PHE A 366 -4.63 13.04 27.99
C PHE A 366 -4.99 14.05 29.07
N GLU A 367 -4.44 15.27 29.02
CA GLU A 367 -4.88 16.36 29.91
C GLU A 367 -6.34 16.75 29.67
N GLU A 368 -6.81 16.70 28.43
CA GLU A 368 -8.22 16.91 28.11
C GLU A 368 -9.11 15.79 28.68
N ILE A 369 -8.68 14.52 28.58
CA ILE A 369 -9.36 13.39 29.22
C ILE A 369 -9.50 13.62 30.73
N LYS A 370 -8.41 14.03 31.40
CA LYS A 370 -8.44 14.37 32.83
C LYS A 370 -9.50 15.41 33.11
N ARG A 371 -9.47 16.55 32.39
CA ARG A 371 -10.42 17.64 32.55
C ARG A 371 -11.88 17.17 32.40
N ILE A 372 -12.18 16.37 31.39
CA ILE A 372 -13.52 15.81 31.17
C ILE A 372 -13.94 14.96 32.37
N LEU A 373 -13.06 14.10 32.86
CA LEU A 373 -13.34 13.23 34.00
C LEU A 373 -13.52 14.02 35.30
N GLU A 374 -12.77 15.11 35.51
CA GLU A 374 -12.94 16.00 36.65
C GLU A 374 -14.33 16.65 36.67
N VAL A 375 -14.74 17.23 35.54
CA VAL A 375 -16.04 17.92 35.40
C VAL A 375 -17.21 16.97 35.62
N ASN A 376 -17.05 15.68 35.30
CA ASN A 376 -18.09 14.67 35.48
C ASN A 376 -17.97 13.91 36.82
N GLY A 377 -17.06 14.30 37.72
CA GLY A 377 -16.90 13.65 39.02
C GLY A 377 -16.31 12.24 38.96
N MET A 378 -15.62 11.89 37.87
CA MET A 378 -15.08 10.56 37.58
C MET A 378 -13.55 10.49 37.69
N LYS A 379 -12.95 11.32 38.55
CA LYS A 379 -11.48 11.36 38.76
C LYS A 379 -10.89 9.99 39.14
N SER A 380 -11.68 9.15 39.81
CA SER A 380 -11.28 7.79 40.22
C SER A 380 -11.02 6.83 39.06
N LEU A 381 -11.34 7.18 37.81
CA LEU A 381 -11.01 6.36 36.63
C LEU A 381 -9.55 6.52 36.16
N ILE A 382 -8.82 7.52 36.69
CA ILE A 382 -7.42 7.81 36.32
C ILE A 382 -6.48 7.77 37.52
N GLN A 383 -7.01 7.46 38.70
CA GLN A 383 -6.26 7.21 39.94
C GLN A 383 -6.02 5.71 40.04
#